data_AF-A0A9D4NS91-F1
#
_entry.id   AF-A0A9D4NS91-F1
#
_cell.length_a   1.000
_cell.length_b   1.000
_cell.length_c   1.000
_cell.angle_alpha   90.00
_cell.angle_beta   90.00
_cell.angle_gamma   90.00
#
_symmetry.space_group_name_H-M   'P 1'
#
loop_
_entity.id
_entity.type
_entity.pdbx_description
1 polymer ?
#
loop_
_entity_poly.entity_id
_entity_poly.type
_entity_poly.pdbx_seq_one_letter_code
_entity_poly.pdbx_strand_id
1 'polypeptide(L)'
;MAEILKEKEEIKEFLKNLGIEYRFSCYSEKNPQGCQLLADYLSQVDNDDEKANKVLKENCDERNYGRSCSTYGMNLLNGRAGFEPSIRKHISPEHEKGLRYLERGCNMESTAQLFESIESCHAAAFMYASGVKDVFARDDEKAIEYGTKACNSGNMNSCKLLSIVYKRMNNEEMSEKFMAHYERLKKQISDNVGIEMQRS
;
A
#
# COMPACT_ATOMS: atom_id res chain seq x y z
N MET A 1 31.28 -24.79 5.37
CA MET A 1 30.78 -24.78 3.97
C MET A 1 29.68 -25.81 3.75
N ALA A 2 29.85 -27.08 4.14
CA ALA A 2 28.81 -28.11 4.02
C ALA A 2 27.51 -27.80 4.81
N GLU A 3 27.63 -27.28 6.04
CA GLU A 3 26.46 -26.87 6.85
C GLU A 3 25.66 -25.73 6.21
N ILE A 4 26.36 -24.72 5.67
CA ILE A 4 25.74 -23.59 4.95
C ILE A 4 25.00 -24.07 3.69
N LEU A 5 25.50 -25.10 3.01
CA LEU A 5 24.84 -25.66 1.84
C LEU A 5 23.56 -26.42 2.23
N LYS A 6 23.62 -27.21 3.32
CA LYS A 6 22.46 -27.92 3.88
C LYS A 6 21.35 -26.95 4.33
N GLU A 7 21.73 -25.89 5.05
CA GLU A 7 20.79 -24.84 5.49
C GLU A 7 20.10 -24.14 4.30
N LYS A 8 20.84 -23.86 3.22
CA LYS A 8 20.27 -23.29 1.99
C LYS A 8 19.29 -24.22 1.29
N GLU A 9 19.51 -25.53 1.33
CA GLU A 9 18.58 -26.51 0.75
C GLU A 9 17.31 -26.62 1.58
N GLU A 10 17.43 -26.67 2.91
CA GLU A 10 16.29 -26.68 3.83
C GLU A 10 15.41 -25.43 3.68
N ILE A 11 16.02 -24.24 3.54
CA ILE A 11 15.28 -22.99 3.27
C ILE A 11 14.53 -23.07 1.94
N LYS A 12 15.15 -23.59 0.88
CA LYS A 12 14.50 -23.71 -0.43
C LYS A 12 13.30 -24.65 -0.38
N GLU A 13 13.44 -25.78 0.31
CA GLU A 13 12.35 -26.75 0.48
C GLU A 13 11.20 -26.15 1.28
N PHE A 14 11.51 -25.43 2.36
CA PHE A 14 10.52 -24.71 3.15
C PHE A 14 9.74 -23.68 2.31
N LEU A 15 10.45 -22.83 1.55
CA LEU A 15 9.82 -21.85 0.67
C LEU A 15 8.92 -22.52 -0.38
N LYS A 16 9.38 -23.63 -0.96
CA LYS A 16 8.58 -24.39 -1.93
C LYS A 16 7.28 -24.92 -1.31
N ASN A 17 7.34 -25.44 -0.09
CA ASN A 17 6.16 -25.93 0.62
C ASN A 17 5.19 -24.79 0.96
N LEU A 18 5.68 -23.63 1.41
CA LEU A 18 4.86 -22.42 1.57
C LEU A 18 4.16 -22.02 0.27
N GLY A 19 4.87 -22.06 -0.86
CA GLY A 19 4.28 -21.78 -2.16
C GLY A 19 3.12 -22.71 -2.52
N ILE A 20 3.16 -23.98 -2.10
CA ILE A 20 2.07 -24.96 -2.28
C ILE A 20 0.89 -24.61 -1.37
N GLU A 21 1.16 -24.35 -0.08
CA GLU A 21 0.13 -24.00 0.91
C GLU A 21 -0.61 -22.71 0.52
N TYR A 22 0.11 -21.67 0.10
CA TYR A 22 -0.49 -20.41 -0.33
C TYR A 22 -1.36 -20.58 -1.59
N ARG A 23 -0.95 -21.44 -2.53
CA ARG A 23 -1.78 -21.77 -3.70
C ARG A 23 -3.05 -22.50 -3.29
N PHE A 24 -2.95 -23.47 -2.39
CA PHE A 24 -4.11 -24.19 -1.88
C PHE A 24 -5.07 -23.23 -1.17
N SER A 25 -4.58 -22.40 -0.26
CA SER A 25 -5.41 -21.47 0.49
C SER A 25 -6.07 -20.42 -0.41
N CYS A 26 -5.33 -19.87 -1.39
CA CYS A 26 -5.90 -18.89 -2.32
C CYS A 26 -6.92 -19.50 -3.29
N TYR A 27 -6.56 -20.59 -3.97
CA TYR A 27 -7.35 -21.11 -5.08
C TYR A 27 -8.42 -22.11 -4.68
N SER A 28 -8.13 -22.98 -3.71
CA SER A 28 -9.06 -24.01 -3.24
C SER A 28 -9.97 -23.47 -2.15
N GLU A 29 -9.41 -22.84 -1.11
CA GLU A 29 -10.19 -22.32 0.02
C GLU A 29 -10.79 -20.93 -0.23
N LYS A 30 -10.37 -20.27 -1.32
CA LYS A 30 -10.75 -18.89 -1.66
C LYS A 30 -10.41 -17.88 -0.56
N ASN A 31 -9.41 -18.19 0.27
CA ASN A 31 -8.98 -17.35 1.37
C ASN A 31 -8.30 -16.07 0.87
N PRO A 32 -8.84 -14.87 1.15
CA PRO A 32 -8.26 -13.61 0.69
C PRO A 32 -6.86 -13.33 1.24
N GLN A 33 -6.62 -13.69 2.50
CA GLN A 33 -5.30 -13.60 3.14
C GLN A 33 -4.31 -14.54 2.45
N GLY A 34 -4.73 -15.77 2.14
CA GLY A 34 -3.94 -16.75 1.40
C GLY A 34 -3.57 -16.25 0.00
N CYS A 35 -4.48 -15.56 -0.69
CA CYS A 35 -4.18 -14.94 -1.98
C CYS A 35 -3.17 -13.79 -1.87
N GLN A 36 -3.23 -12.97 -0.83
CA GLN A 36 -2.20 -11.96 -0.60
C GLN A 36 -0.82 -12.60 -0.38
N LEU A 37 -0.74 -13.63 0.47
CA LEU A 37 0.53 -14.33 0.73
C LEU A 37 1.08 -15.01 -0.52
N LEU A 38 0.21 -15.59 -1.35
CA LEU A 38 0.60 -16.14 -2.64
C LEU A 38 1.19 -15.07 -3.56
N ALA A 39 0.58 -13.89 -3.64
CA ALA A 39 1.11 -12.80 -4.45
C ALA A 39 2.47 -12.31 -3.93
N ASP A 40 2.61 -12.15 -2.61
CA ASP A 40 3.86 -11.75 -1.97
C ASP A 40 4.97 -12.79 -2.25
N TYR A 41 4.65 -14.09 -2.19
CA TYR A 41 5.55 -15.19 -2.53
C TYR A 41 5.96 -15.16 -4.01
N LEU A 42 5.00 -15.02 -4.92
CA LEU A 42 5.25 -14.96 -6.35
C LEU A 42 6.20 -13.81 -6.70
N SER A 43 5.99 -12.62 -6.12
CA SER A 43 6.84 -11.45 -6.37
C SER A 43 8.23 -11.59 -5.74
N GLN A 44 8.31 -11.97 -4.46
CA GLN A 44 9.58 -11.88 -3.70
C GLN A 44 10.45 -13.15 -3.78
N VAL A 45 9.83 -14.32 -3.97
CA VAL A 45 10.53 -15.60 -4.01
C VAL A 45 10.69 -16.08 -5.44
N ASP A 46 9.58 -16.14 -6.19
CA ASP A 46 9.60 -16.60 -7.59
C ASP A 46 10.07 -15.50 -8.57
N ASN A 47 10.15 -14.24 -8.13
CA ASN A 47 10.42 -13.06 -8.99
C ASN A 47 9.46 -12.95 -10.19
N ASP A 48 8.21 -13.38 -9.99
CA ASP A 48 7.14 -13.41 -10.98
C ASP A 48 6.07 -12.37 -10.63
N ASP A 49 6.43 -11.10 -10.86
CA ASP A 49 5.53 -9.97 -10.63
C ASP A 49 4.27 -10.06 -11.50
N GLU A 50 4.34 -10.62 -12.72
CA GLU A 50 3.18 -10.75 -13.58
C GLU A 50 2.10 -11.64 -12.94
N LYS A 51 2.49 -12.83 -12.47
CA LYS A 51 1.55 -13.71 -11.76
C LYS A 51 1.12 -13.11 -10.42
N ALA A 52 2.02 -12.48 -9.68
CA ALA A 52 1.68 -11.82 -8.42
C ALA A 52 0.57 -10.78 -8.64
N ASN A 53 0.71 -9.93 -9.65
CA ASN A 53 -0.26 -8.89 -9.95
C ASN A 53 -1.59 -9.43 -10.46
N LYS A 54 -1.60 -10.58 -11.16
CA LYS A 54 -2.84 -11.27 -11.51
C LYS A 54 -3.60 -11.72 -10.26
N VAL A 55 -2.90 -12.31 -9.29
CA VAL A 55 -3.50 -12.75 -8.02
C VAL A 55 -4.00 -11.56 -7.21
N LEU A 56 -3.21 -10.47 -7.08
CA LEU A 56 -3.62 -9.26 -6.37
C LEU A 56 -4.86 -8.62 -7.00
N LYS A 57 -4.89 -8.52 -8.33
CA LYS A 57 -6.05 -7.98 -9.04
C LYS A 57 -7.30 -8.81 -8.77
N GLU A 58 -7.24 -10.12 -8.94
CA GLU A 58 -8.38 -11.02 -8.70
C GLU A 58 -8.85 -10.94 -7.25
N ASN A 59 -7.93 -10.95 -6.29
CA ASN A 59 -8.24 -10.87 -4.86
C ASN A 59 -8.88 -9.53 -4.49
N CYS A 60 -8.38 -8.43 -5.03
CA CYS A 60 -9.01 -7.13 -4.89
C CYS A 60 -10.42 -7.12 -5.52
N ASP A 61 -10.53 -7.57 -6.76
CA ASP A 61 -11.75 -7.43 -7.56
C ASP A 61 -12.89 -8.31 -7.07
N GLU A 62 -12.60 -9.57 -6.76
CA GLU A 62 -13.62 -10.59 -6.47
C GLU A 62 -13.83 -10.80 -4.97
N ARG A 63 -12.78 -10.61 -4.16
CA ARG A 63 -12.80 -10.93 -2.72
C ARG A 63 -12.76 -9.68 -1.84
N ASN A 64 -12.75 -8.49 -2.44
CA ASN A 64 -12.74 -7.20 -1.75
C ASN A 64 -11.63 -7.09 -0.69
N TYR A 65 -10.44 -7.59 -1.02
CA TYR A 65 -9.31 -7.54 -0.11
C TYR A 65 -8.53 -6.24 -0.28
N GLY A 66 -8.72 -5.30 0.65
CA GLY A 66 -8.20 -3.94 0.59
C GLY A 66 -6.70 -3.86 0.39
N ARG A 67 -5.93 -4.69 1.12
CA ARG A 67 -4.47 -4.77 0.94
C ARG A 67 -4.08 -5.15 -0.49
N SER A 68 -4.79 -6.08 -1.12
CA SER A 68 -4.50 -6.45 -2.52
C SER A 68 -4.84 -5.32 -3.49
N CYS A 69 -5.91 -4.55 -3.24
CA CYS A 69 -6.21 -3.34 -3.99
C CYS A 69 -5.08 -2.33 -3.88
N SER A 70 -4.60 -2.06 -2.65
CA SER A 70 -3.49 -1.15 -2.38
C SER A 70 -2.21 -1.58 -3.08
N THR A 71 -1.79 -2.84 -2.92
CA THR A 71 -0.56 -3.36 -3.54
C THR A 71 -0.66 -3.34 -5.06
N TYR A 72 -1.79 -3.78 -5.63
CA TYR A 72 -1.98 -3.75 -7.08
C TYR A 72 -1.97 -2.31 -7.62
N GLY A 73 -2.66 -1.39 -6.95
CA GLY A 73 -2.66 0.04 -7.28
C GLY A 73 -1.26 0.63 -7.30
N MET A 74 -0.46 0.39 -6.26
CA MET A 74 0.94 0.83 -6.19
C MET A 74 1.81 0.19 -7.28
N ASN A 75 1.60 -1.08 -7.61
CA ASN A 75 2.36 -1.76 -8.66
C ASN A 75 2.06 -1.17 -10.04
N LEU A 76 0.82 -0.75 -10.30
CA LEU A 76 0.43 -0.02 -11.51
C LEU A 76 1.17 1.32 -11.60
N LEU A 77 1.19 2.10 -10.52
CA LEU A 77 1.85 3.40 -10.46
C LEU A 77 3.37 3.30 -10.62
N ASN A 78 3.99 2.27 -10.04
CA ASN A 78 5.44 2.07 -10.09
C ASN A 78 5.92 1.32 -11.35
N GLY A 79 5.01 0.94 -12.26
CA GLY A 79 5.33 0.14 -13.44
C GLY A 79 5.79 -1.29 -13.12
N ARG A 80 5.53 -1.78 -11.91
CA ARG A 80 5.85 -3.13 -11.42
C ARG A 80 4.73 -4.15 -11.68
N ALA A 81 3.70 -3.79 -12.43
CA ALA A 81 2.57 -4.67 -12.72
C ALA A 81 2.84 -5.76 -13.78
N GLY A 82 4.11 -5.97 -14.18
CA GLY A 82 4.48 -6.95 -15.20
C GLY A 82 4.11 -6.54 -16.64
N PHE A 83 4.13 -5.25 -16.96
CA PHE A 83 3.76 -4.78 -18.30
C PHE A 83 4.78 -5.15 -19.37
N GLU A 84 4.26 -5.64 -20.51
CA GLU A 84 5.00 -5.78 -21.77
C GLU A 84 5.75 -4.46 -22.12
N PRO A 85 6.98 -4.53 -22.67
CA PRO A 85 7.79 -3.36 -23.04
C PRO A 85 7.06 -2.35 -23.93
N SER A 86 6.10 -2.81 -24.74
CA SER A 86 5.26 -2.01 -25.63
C SER A 86 4.27 -1.09 -24.88
N ILE A 87 3.87 -1.46 -23.67
CA ILE A 87 2.89 -0.70 -22.85
C ILE A 87 3.58 0.34 -21.97
N ARG A 88 4.89 0.23 -21.69
CA ARG A 88 5.67 1.29 -21.00
C ARG A 88 5.57 2.67 -21.67
N LYS A 89 5.17 2.75 -22.94
CA LYS A 89 4.97 4.00 -23.68
C LYS A 89 3.66 4.70 -23.33
N HIS A 90 2.69 3.99 -22.74
CA HIS A 90 1.36 4.48 -22.39
C HIS A 90 1.21 4.57 -20.88
N ILE A 91 2.10 5.26 -20.16
CA ILE A 91 2.05 5.34 -18.69
C ILE A 91 0.74 5.95 -18.15
N SER A 92 -0.03 6.70 -18.97
CA SER A 92 -1.18 7.48 -18.53
C SER A 92 -2.41 6.66 -18.08
N PRO A 93 -2.91 5.62 -18.79
CA PRO A 93 -4.11 4.89 -18.38
C PRO A 93 -3.90 4.05 -17.11
N GLU A 94 -2.68 3.57 -16.88
CA GLU A 94 -2.30 2.82 -15.69
C GLU A 94 -2.19 3.70 -14.45
N HIS A 95 -1.83 4.98 -14.60
CA HIS A 95 -1.83 5.92 -13.49
C HIS A 95 -3.25 6.17 -12.97
N GLU A 96 -4.21 6.37 -13.87
CA GLU A 96 -5.62 6.47 -13.48
C GLU A 96 -6.13 5.17 -12.88
N LYS A 97 -5.77 4.03 -13.47
CA LYS A 97 -6.17 2.71 -12.95
C LYS A 97 -5.58 2.46 -11.57
N GLY A 98 -4.30 2.74 -11.38
CA GLY A 98 -3.59 2.62 -10.11
C GLY A 98 -4.24 3.47 -9.03
N LEU A 99 -4.54 4.73 -9.35
CA LEU A 99 -5.27 5.63 -8.47
C LEU A 99 -6.64 5.05 -8.07
N ARG A 100 -7.45 4.55 -9.02
CA ARG A 100 -8.75 3.92 -8.71
C ARG A 100 -8.61 2.73 -7.76
N TYR A 101 -7.57 1.91 -7.90
CA TYR A 101 -7.32 0.79 -6.99
C TYR A 101 -6.89 1.26 -5.59
N LEU A 102 -6.14 2.35 -5.48
CA LEU A 102 -5.82 2.98 -4.20
C LEU A 102 -7.08 3.57 -3.52
N GLU A 103 -7.93 4.27 -4.28
CA GLU A 103 -9.20 4.78 -3.77
C GLU A 103 -10.08 3.65 -3.25
N ARG A 104 -10.15 2.54 -4.00
CA ARG A 104 -10.90 1.35 -3.59
C ARG A 104 -10.30 0.72 -2.33
N GLY A 105 -8.98 0.56 -2.25
CA GLY A 105 -8.30 0.02 -1.07
C GLY A 105 -8.51 0.87 0.18
N CYS A 106 -8.48 2.21 0.03
CA CYS A 106 -8.76 3.15 1.10
C CYS A 106 -10.20 3.05 1.60
N ASN A 107 -11.18 2.95 0.69
CA ASN A 107 -12.60 2.95 1.03
C ASN A 107 -13.15 1.58 1.46
N MET A 108 -12.33 0.53 1.50
CA MET A 108 -12.76 -0.78 1.97
C MET A 108 -12.79 -0.83 3.50
N GLU A 109 -13.99 -0.97 4.07
CA GLU A 109 -14.24 -1.19 5.50
C GLU A 109 -13.88 -2.62 5.91
N SER A 110 -12.60 -2.98 5.85
CA SER A 110 -12.14 -4.25 6.39
C SER A 110 -11.66 -4.07 7.83
N THR A 111 -12.47 -4.57 8.77
CA THR A 111 -12.22 -4.54 10.22
C THR A 111 -10.96 -5.29 10.67
N ALA A 112 -10.34 -6.07 9.77
CA ALA A 112 -9.07 -6.78 10.01
C ALA A 112 -7.86 -6.17 9.29
N GLN A 113 -8.02 -5.08 8.52
CA GLN A 113 -6.99 -4.50 7.63
C GLN A 113 -6.84 -2.99 7.81
N LEU A 114 -7.09 -2.49 9.04
CA LEU A 114 -7.04 -1.05 9.31
C LEU A 114 -5.70 -0.43 8.91
N PHE A 115 -4.57 -1.12 9.06
CA PHE A 115 -3.26 -0.55 8.73
C PHE A 115 -3.05 -0.37 7.21
N GLU A 116 -3.45 -1.33 6.39
CA GLU A 116 -3.19 -1.28 4.94
C GLU A 116 -4.19 -0.41 4.16
N SER A 117 -5.39 -0.19 4.72
CA SER A 117 -6.33 0.83 4.22
C SER A 117 -5.71 2.23 4.36
N ILE A 118 -5.00 2.50 5.45
CA ILE A 118 -4.40 3.81 5.75
C ILE A 118 -3.32 4.20 4.74
N GLU A 119 -2.42 3.28 4.40
CA GLU A 119 -1.37 3.55 3.41
C GLU A 119 -1.96 3.77 2.01
N SER A 120 -3.07 3.08 1.68
CA SER A 120 -3.83 3.33 0.46
C SER A 120 -4.41 4.74 0.43
N CYS A 121 -5.04 5.16 1.53
CA CYS A 121 -5.56 6.51 1.68
C CYS A 121 -4.46 7.56 1.57
N HIS A 122 -3.30 7.33 2.21
CA HIS A 122 -2.14 8.22 2.10
C HIS A 122 -1.65 8.34 0.66
N ALA A 123 -1.48 7.20 -0.03
CA ALA A 123 -1.01 7.17 -1.40
C ALA A 123 -1.99 7.89 -2.34
N ALA A 124 -3.30 7.63 -2.24
CA ALA A 124 -4.32 8.35 -3.00
C ALA A 124 -4.26 9.87 -2.74
N ALA A 125 -4.15 10.27 -1.46
CA ALA A 125 -4.04 11.69 -1.09
C ALA A 125 -2.81 12.35 -1.72
N PHE A 126 -1.66 11.67 -1.69
CA PHE A 126 -0.42 12.16 -2.28
C PHE A 126 -0.53 12.31 -3.80
N MET A 127 -1.14 11.33 -4.47
CA MET A 127 -1.38 11.37 -5.91
C MET A 127 -2.24 12.57 -6.30
N TYR A 128 -3.34 12.81 -5.58
CA TYR A 128 -4.20 13.97 -5.80
C TYR A 128 -3.52 15.30 -5.48
N ALA A 129 -2.75 15.38 -4.39
CA ALA A 129 -2.05 16.59 -3.98
C ALA A 129 -0.94 17.00 -4.96
N SER A 130 -0.36 16.01 -5.66
CA SER A 130 0.73 16.20 -6.61
C SER A 130 0.22 16.40 -8.05
N GLY A 131 -0.85 15.70 -8.42
CA GLY A 131 -1.21 15.49 -9.82
C GLY A 131 -0.18 14.62 -10.55
N VAL A 132 -0.49 14.21 -11.77
CA VAL A 132 0.45 13.52 -12.67
C VAL A 132 0.42 14.24 -14.00
N LYS A 133 1.58 14.80 -14.38
CA LYS A 133 1.73 15.57 -15.62
C LYS A 133 1.22 14.76 -16.82
N ASP A 134 0.41 15.40 -17.66
CA ASP A 134 -0.18 14.82 -18.87
C ASP A 134 -1.17 13.65 -18.62
N VAL A 135 -1.54 13.38 -17.36
CA VAL A 135 -2.54 12.36 -16.98
C VAL A 135 -3.71 13.00 -16.25
N PHE A 136 -3.48 13.61 -15.08
CA PHE A 136 -4.52 14.31 -14.33
C PHE A 136 -3.94 15.47 -13.53
N ALA A 137 -4.73 16.55 -13.44
CA ALA A 137 -4.36 17.72 -12.66
C ALA A 137 -4.43 17.44 -11.16
N ARG A 138 -3.71 18.25 -10.39
CA ARG A 138 -3.85 18.28 -8.93
C ARG A 138 -5.31 18.49 -8.54
N ASP A 139 -5.73 17.80 -7.48
CA ASP A 139 -7.05 17.94 -6.85
C ASP A 139 -6.86 18.07 -5.33
N ASP A 140 -6.90 19.31 -4.83
CA ASP A 140 -6.68 19.58 -3.40
C ASP A 140 -7.85 19.11 -2.53
N GLU A 141 -9.08 19.05 -3.06
CA GLU A 141 -10.26 18.60 -2.33
C GLU A 141 -10.19 17.09 -2.07
N LYS A 142 -9.87 16.30 -3.10
CA LYS A 142 -9.66 14.85 -2.92
C LYS A 142 -8.42 14.53 -2.10
N ALA A 143 -7.34 15.33 -2.24
CA ALA A 143 -6.18 15.19 -1.36
C ALA A 143 -6.56 15.38 0.12
N ILE A 144 -7.44 16.35 0.42
CA ILE A 144 -7.97 16.57 1.75
C ILE A 144 -8.82 15.38 2.20
N GLU A 145 -9.73 14.88 1.36
CA GLU A 145 -10.62 13.75 1.69
C GLU A 145 -9.83 12.51 2.12
N TYR A 146 -8.96 12.01 1.24
CA TYR A 146 -8.19 10.80 1.49
C TYR A 146 -7.10 11.01 2.56
N GLY A 147 -6.48 12.19 2.56
CA GLY A 147 -5.44 12.54 3.53
C GLY A 147 -6.02 12.59 4.95
N THR A 148 -7.26 13.09 5.11
CA THR A 148 -7.93 13.18 6.40
C THR A 148 -8.23 11.79 6.95
N LYS A 149 -8.70 10.86 6.12
CA LYS A 149 -8.91 9.45 6.50
C LYS A 149 -7.59 8.85 7.04
N ALA A 150 -6.51 8.97 6.28
CA ALA A 150 -5.21 8.43 6.68
C ALA A 150 -4.64 9.09 7.96
N CYS A 151 -4.72 10.42 8.06
CA CYS A 151 -4.23 11.17 9.22
C CYS A 151 -5.00 10.83 10.50
N ASN A 152 -6.33 10.75 10.42
CA ASN A 152 -7.18 10.39 11.57
C ASN A 152 -6.92 8.98 12.08
N SER A 153 -6.44 8.09 11.20
CA SER A 153 -6.04 6.73 11.55
C SER A 153 -4.56 6.61 11.94
N GLY A 154 -3.84 7.73 12.12
CA GLY A 154 -2.49 7.75 12.68
C GLY A 154 -1.35 7.83 11.67
N ASN A 155 -1.62 7.95 10.37
CA ASN A 155 -0.55 8.16 9.38
C ASN A 155 -0.05 9.61 9.44
N MET A 156 1.11 9.76 10.07
CA MET A 156 1.77 11.06 10.28
C MET A 156 2.09 11.78 8.97
N ASN A 157 2.53 11.05 7.95
CA ASN A 157 2.86 11.63 6.65
C ASN A 157 1.65 12.28 6.00
N SER A 158 0.46 11.72 6.20
CA SER A 158 -0.80 12.31 5.75
C SER A 158 -1.16 13.57 6.52
N CYS A 159 -0.94 13.62 7.84
CA CYS A 159 -1.13 14.87 8.59
C CYS A 159 -0.19 15.98 8.08
N LYS A 160 1.08 15.65 7.82
CA LYS A 160 2.02 16.61 7.23
C LYS A 160 1.63 17.04 5.82
N LEU A 161 1.17 16.10 4.99
CA LEU A 161 0.66 16.37 3.64
C LEU A 161 -0.51 17.36 3.68
N LEU A 162 -1.49 17.13 4.57
CA LEU A 162 -2.64 18.01 4.74
C LEU A 162 -2.22 19.42 5.13
N SER A 163 -1.25 19.58 6.03
CA SER A 163 -0.72 20.92 6.33
C SER A 163 -0.22 21.65 5.08
N ILE A 164 0.54 20.95 4.23
CA ILE A 164 1.07 21.53 2.99
C ILE A 164 -0.08 21.90 2.04
N VAL A 165 -1.08 21.02 1.90
CA VAL A 165 -2.27 21.26 1.06
C VAL A 165 -3.05 22.49 1.55
N TYR A 166 -3.38 22.55 2.84
CA TYR A 166 -4.12 23.69 3.41
C TYR A 166 -3.33 25.00 3.34
N LYS A 167 -2.00 24.97 3.57
CA LYS A 167 -1.15 26.15 3.39
C LYS A 167 -1.17 26.65 1.95
N ARG A 168 -1.11 25.74 0.98
CA ARG A 168 -1.20 26.05 -0.45
C ARG A 168 -2.55 26.67 -0.83
N MET A 169 -3.62 26.30 -0.13
CA MET A 169 -4.96 26.89 -0.28
C MET A 169 -5.16 28.19 0.53
N ASN A 170 -4.09 28.74 1.13
CA ASN A 170 -4.13 29.91 2.01
C ASN A 170 -5.03 29.74 3.25
N ASN A 171 -5.16 28.51 3.76
CA ASN A 171 -5.85 28.20 5.00
C ASN A 171 -4.82 27.91 6.11
N GLU A 172 -4.36 28.97 6.77
CA GLU A 172 -3.33 28.88 7.82
C GLU A 172 -3.82 28.12 9.05
N GLU A 173 -5.05 28.35 9.49
CA GLU A 173 -5.67 27.68 10.64
C GLU A 173 -5.63 26.16 10.49
N MET A 174 -6.09 25.64 9.34
CA MET A 174 -6.10 24.20 9.09
C MET A 174 -4.69 23.65 8.89
N SER A 175 -3.80 24.43 8.26
CA SER A 175 -2.39 24.05 8.12
C SER A 175 -1.73 23.82 9.49
N GLU A 176 -1.89 24.77 10.42
CA GLU A 176 -1.36 24.68 11.78
C GLU A 176 -1.99 23.53 12.56
N LYS A 177 -3.31 23.34 12.44
CA LYS A 177 -4.03 22.24 13.08
C LYS A 177 -3.46 20.87 12.70
N PHE A 178 -3.21 20.64 11.41
CA PHE A 178 -2.66 19.36 10.95
C PHE A 178 -1.18 19.18 11.31
N MET A 179 -0.38 20.26 11.34
CA MET A 179 0.99 20.18 11.88
C MET A 179 1.02 19.86 13.37
N ALA A 180 0.14 20.48 14.17
CA ALA A 180 0.03 20.19 15.58
C ALA A 180 -0.37 18.72 15.83
N HIS A 181 -1.22 18.16 14.97
CA HIS A 181 -1.56 16.73 15.01
C HIS A 181 -0.35 15.85 14.67
N TYR A 182 0.40 16.18 13.61
CA TYR A 182 1.66 15.49 13.27
C TYR A 182 2.65 15.47 14.44
N GLU A 183 2.90 16.62 15.09
CA GLU A 183 3.83 16.69 16.23
C GLU A 183 3.33 15.90 17.44
N ARG A 184 2.01 15.85 17.67
CA ARG A 184 1.41 15.01 18.72
C ARG A 184 1.68 13.53 18.49
N LEU A 185 1.41 13.03 17.27
CA LEU A 185 1.68 11.64 16.90
C LEU A 185 3.17 11.30 17.00
N LYS A 186 4.04 12.21 16.53
CA LYS A 186 5.49 12.07 16.64
C LYS A 186 5.93 11.88 18.09
N LYS A 187 5.42 12.72 18.99
CA LYS A 187 5.72 12.64 20.42
C LYS A 187 5.26 11.31 21.03
N GLN A 188 4.04 10.88 20.73
CA GLN A 188 3.52 9.60 21.23
C GLN A 188 4.42 8.42 20.83
N ILE A 189 4.92 8.40 19.59
CA ILE A 189 5.86 7.37 19.13
C ILE A 189 7.18 7.45 19.89
N SER A 190 7.77 8.64 20.04
CA SER A 190 9.01 8.82 20.81
C SER A 190 8.88 8.37 22.27
N ASP A 191 7.77 8.70 22.91
CA ASP A 191 7.49 8.32 24.29
C ASP A 191 7.33 6.79 24.42
N ASN A 192 6.61 6.15 23.48
CA ASN A 192 6.43 4.70 23.46
C ASN A 192 7.74 3.94 23.27
N VAL A 193 8.59 4.37 22.35
CA VAL A 193 9.93 3.78 22.14
C VAL A 193 10.79 3.93 23.40
N GLY A 194 10.74 5.10 24.05
CA GLY A 194 11.44 5.33 25.31
C GLY A 194 10.99 4.40 26.45
N ILE A 195 9.70 4.07 26.51
CA ILE A 195 9.15 3.10 27.48
C ILE A 195 9.64 1.68 27.17
N GLU A 196 9.66 1.26 25.91
CA GLU A 196 10.15 -0.07 25.52
C GLU A 196 11.63 -0.25 25.84
N MET A 197 12.46 0.75 25.56
CA MET A 197 13.89 0.73 25.88
C MET A 197 14.18 0.69 27.39
N GLN A 198 13.26 1.15 28.24
CA GLN A 198 13.38 1.05 29.69
C GLN A 198 12.93 -0.31 30.24
N ARG A 199 12.22 -1.11 29.44
CA ARG A 199 11.70 -2.44 29.81
C ARG A 199 12.56 -3.61 29.31
N SER A 200 13.45 -3.36 28.35
CA SER A 200 14.46 -4.30 27.82
C SER A 200 15.75 -4.27 28.62
#